data_AF-A0A920ANG4-F1
#
_entry.id   AF-A0A920ANG4-F1
#
_cell.length_a   1.000
_cell.length_b   1.000
_cell.length_c   1.000
_cell.angle_alpha   90.00
_cell.angle_beta   90.00
_cell.angle_gamma   90.00
#
_symmetry.space_group_name_H-M   'P 1'
#
loop_
_entity.id
_entity.type
_entity.pdbx_description
1 polymer ?
#
loop_
_entity_poly.entity_id
_entity_poly.type
_entity_poly.pdbx_seq_one_letter_code
_entity_poly.pdbx_strand_id
1 'polypeptide(L)'
;MYVVHWPWSNFHEPGSSGDALNDHAVPYIHEDFMEVWDKMTELKRLGLVKNIGTSNQTRKTMDLLLRDTDDFNRPTYNQMSFIPYFSKKNLFNS
;
A
#
# COMPACT_ATOMS: atom_id res chain seq x y z
N MET A 1 -0.30 -10.41 9.52
CA MET A 1 -0.65 -9.18 8.79
C MET A 1 0.57 -8.83 7.95
N TYR A 2 0.37 -8.56 6.67
CA TYR A 2 1.45 -8.22 5.75
C TYR A 2 0.98 -7.05 4.88
N VAL A 3 1.81 -6.02 4.77
CA VAL A 3 1.44 -4.74 4.14
C VAL A 3 2.38 -4.42 2.99
N VAL A 4 1.82 -3.84 1.93
CA VAL A 4 2.60 -2.99 1.03
C VAL A 4 2.80 -1.64 1.72
N HIS A 5 4.03 -1.34 2.13
CA HIS A 5 4.33 -0.21 3.03
C HIS A 5 4.20 1.17 2.35
N TRP A 6 4.52 1.25 1.06
CA TRP A 6 4.34 2.45 0.23
C TRP A 6 3.63 2.09 -1.07
N PRO A 7 2.71 2.94 -1.59
CA PRO A 7 1.99 2.68 -2.83
C PRO A 7 2.87 2.63 -4.08
N TRP A 8 4.01 3.32 -4.06
CA TRP A 8 4.93 3.44 -5.17
C TRP A 8 6.23 2.70 -4.85
N SER A 9 6.98 2.37 -5.90
CA SER A 9 8.31 1.77 -5.75
C SER A 9 9.19 2.71 -4.93
N ASN A 10 9.66 2.20 -3.80
CA ASN A 10 10.49 2.95 -2.87
C ASN A 10 11.78 2.15 -2.66
N PHE A 11 12.89 2.69 -3.16
CA PHE A 11 14.22 2.10 -3.00
C PHE A 11 15.07 3.02 -2.14
N HIS A 12 15.71 2.42 -1.14
CA HIS A 12 16.72 3.05 -0.29
C HIS A 12 17.98 2.20 -0.42
N GLU A 13 19.11 2.84 -0.71
CA GLU A 13 20.38 2.11 -0.69
C GLU A 13 20.65 1.61 0.74
N PRO A 14 21.27 0.42 0.89
CA PRO A 14 21.62 -0.08 2.21
C PRO A 14 22.48 0.92 2.98
N GLY A 15 21.97 1.42 4.11
CA GLY A 15 22.67 2.41 4.93
C GLY A 15 22.42 3.87 4.55
N SER A 16 21.51 4.15 3.60
CA SER A 16 21.07 5.51 3.29
C SER A 16 20.57 6.24 4.52
N SER A 17 20.87 7.54 4.60
CA SER A 17 20.31 8.44 5.60
C SER A 17 18.81 8.64 5.35
N GLY A 18 18.07 9.08 6.38
CA GLY A 18 16.62 9.26 6.29
C GLY A 18 16.17 10.37 5.34
N ASP A 19 17.08 11.22 4.89
CA ASP A 19 16.91 12.31 3.93
C ASP A 19 17.45 11.99 2.53
N ALA A 20 17.86 10.75 2.27
CA ALA A 20 18.32 10.33 0.96
C ALA A 20 17.22 10.54 -0.10
N LEU A 21 17.61 11.17 -1.21
CA LEU A 21 16.76 11.35 -2.37
C LEU A 21 17.05 10.25 -3.39
N ASN A 22 16.02 9.79 -4.08
CA ASN A 22 16.14 8.84 -5.16
C ASN A 22 15.83 9.55 -6.49
N ASP A 23 16.86 9.75 -7.32
CA ASP A 23 16.74 10.40 -8.64
C ASP A 23 15.89 9.59 -9.64
N HIS A 24 15.64 8.31 -9.34
CA HIS A 24 14.80 7.42 -10.13
C HIS A 24 13.40 7.24 -9.52
N ALA A 25 13.02 8.05 -8.52
CA ALA A 25 11.69 7.99 -7.94
C ALA A 25 10.62 8.31 -8.99
N VAL A 26 9.65 7.40 -9.12
CA VAL A 26 8.49 7.56 -10.00
C VAL A 26 7.22 7.71 -9.16
N PRO A 27 6.19 8.41 -9.68
CA PRO A 27 4.90 8.49 -9.01
C PRO A 27 4.22 7.11 -8.94
N TYR A 28 3.09 7.05 -8.26
CA TYR A 28 2.23 5.87 -8.26
C TYR A 28 1.81 5.47 -9.67
N ILE A 29 2.11 4.24 -10.07
CA ILE A 29 1.64 3.57 -11.28
C ILE A 29 0.77 2.41 -10.80
N HIS A 30 -0.48 2.37 -11.21
CA HIS A 30 -1.46 1.45 -10.65
C HIS A 30 -1.16 0.01 -11.07
N GLU A 31 -0.78 -0.19 -12.32
CA GLU A 31 -0.45 -1.47 -12.92
C GLU A 31 0.74 -2.12 -12.20
N ASP A 32 1.84 -1.38 -11.99
CA ASP A 32 3.00 -1.83 -11.24
C ASP A 32 2.64 -2.20 -9.79
N PHE A 33 1.75 -1.43 -9.16
CA PHE A 33 1.27 -1.74 -7.81
C PHE A 33 0.48 -3.06 -7.78
N MET A 34 -0.34 -3.33 -8.81
CA MET A 34 -1.12 -4.56 -8.90
C MET A 34 -0.22 -5.79 -9.09
N GLU A 35 0.92 -5.68 -9.78
CA GLU A 35 1.90 -6.78 -9.84
C GLU A 35 2.41 -7.19 -8.44
N VAL A 36 2.69 -6.21 -7.59
CA VAL A 36 3.06 -6.46 -6.18
C VAL A 36 1.88 -7.04 -5.41
N TRP A 37 0.67 -6.51 -5.62
CA TRP A 37 -0.54 -6.98 -4.95
C TRP A 37 -0.89 -8.43 -5.29
N ASP A 38 -0.65 -8.87 -6.52
CA ASP A 38 -0.84 -10.25 -6.93
C ASP A 38 0.12 -11.20 -6.21
N LYS A 39 1.36 -10.76 -5.95
CA LYS A 39 2.31 -11.53 -5.13
C LYS A 39 1.89 -11.59 -3.67
N MET A 40 1.33 -10.51 -3.12
CA MET A 40 0.71 -10.53 -1.79
C MET A 40 -0.45 -11.54 -1.73
N THR A 41 -1.25 -11.59 -2.80
CA THR A 41 -2.40 -12.50 -2.93
C THR A 41 -1.95 -13.96 -3.03
N GLU A 42 -0.86 -14.24 -3.75
CA GLU A 42 -0.26 -15.58 -3.83
C GLU A 42 0.19 -16.07 -2.45
N LEU A 43 0.87 -15.22 -1.66
CA LEU A 43 1.25 -15.56 -0.28
C LEU A 43 0.04 -15.86 0.60
N LYS A 44 -1.07 -15.14 0.42
CA LYS A 44 -2.32 -15.39 1.15
C LYS A 44 -2.92 -16.75 0.73
N ARG A 45 -2.95 -17.02 -0.58
CA ARG A 45 -3.45 -18.29 -1.14
C ARG A 45 -2.66 -19.50 -0.65
N LEU A 46 -1.33 -19.36 -0.50
CA LEU A 46 -0.46 -20.40 0.05
C LEU A 46 -0.57 -20.55 1.58
N GLY A 47 -1.36 -19.71 2.26
CA GLY A 47 -1.51 -19.74 3.71
C GLY A 47 -0.31 -19.19 4.48
N LEU A 48 0.67 -18.59 3.80
CA LEU A 48 1.87 -18.00 4.42
C LEU A 48 1.55 -16.70 5.15
N VAL A 49 0.52 -15.99 4.69
CA VAL A 49 -0.02 -14.81 5.36
C VAL A 49 -1.53 -14.94 5.53
N LYS A 50 -2.05 -14.66 6.73
CA LYS A 50 -3.50 -14.74 6.99
C LYS A 50 -4.28 -13.61 6.31
N ASN A 51 -3.76 -12.39 6.42
CA ASN A 51 -4.40 -11.16 5.92
C ASN A 51 -3.34 -10.28 5.25
N ILE A 52 -3.75 -9.62 4.18
CA ILE A 52 -2.97 -8.62 3.45
C ILE A 52 -3.65 -7.25 3.54
N GLY A 53 -2.86 -6.18 3.45
CA GLY A 53 -3.36 -4.82 3.46
C GLY A 53 -2.31 -3.83 2.95
N THR A 54 -2.56 -2.55 3.19
CA THR A 54 -1.74 -1.46 2.67
C THR A 54 -1.29 -0.53 3.79
N SER A 55 -0.33 0.34 3.47
CA SER A 55 -0.01 1.50 4.27
C SER A 55 0.15 2.72 3.35
N ASN A 56 -0.16 3.90 3.89
CA ASN A 56 0.05 5.19 3.23
C ASN A 56 -0.70 5.38 1.89
N GLN A 57 -1.69 4.55 1.58
CA GLN A 57 -2.54 4.75 0.41
C GLN A 57 -3.40 6.00 0.57
N THR A 58 -3.69 6.69 -0.52
CA THR A 58 -4.67 7.80 -0.54
C THR A 58 -6.06 7.25 -0.84
N ARG A 59 -7.10 8.10 -0.77
CA ARG A 59 -8.45 7.70 -1.18
C ARG A 59 -8.48 7.29 -2.65
N LYS A 60 -7.87 8.09 -3.54
CA LYS A 60 -7.86 7.83 -4.99
C LYS A 60 -7.18 6.50 -5.34
N THR A 61 -6.04 6.21 -4.73
CA THR A 61 -5.30 4.97 -5.00
C THR A 61 -5.95 3.76 -4.35
N MET A 62 -6.61 3.95 -3.19
CA MET A 62 -7.46 2.92 -2.58
C MET A 62 -8.71 2.63 -3.43
N ASP A 63 -9.36 3.64 -4.00
CA ASP A 63 -10.53 3.46 -4.87
C ASP A 63 -10.19 2.59 -6.09
N LEU A 64 -8.99 2.77 -6.68
CA LEU A 64 -8.48 1.91 -7.75
C LEU A 64 -8.22 0.47 -7.28
N LEU A 65 -7.55 0.30 -6.13
CA LEU A 65 -7.32 -1.03 -5.57
C LEU A 65 -8.63 -1.78 -5.26
N LEU A 66 -9.62 -1.08 -4.70
CA LEU A 66 -10.92 -1.66 -4.38
C LEU A 66 -11.76 -1.99 -5.62
N ARG A 67 -11.54 -1.28 -6.74
CA ARG A 67 -12.12 -1.60 -8.05
C ARG A 67 -11.60 -2.93 -8.59
N ASP A 68 -10.30 -3.18 -8.41
CA ASP A 68 -9.60 -4.32 -9.04
C ASP A 68 -9.36 -5.50 -8.08
N THR A 69 -10.02 -5.49 -6.91
CA THR A 69 -9.97 -6.58 -5.93
C THR A 69 -11.34 -7.20 -5.66
N ASP A 70 -11.35 -8.53 -5.57
CA ASP A 70 -12.48 -9.34 -5.12
C ASP A 70 -12.44 -9.57 -3.60
N ASP A 71 -13.41 -10.30 -3.05
CA ASP A 71 -13.48 -10.57 -1.61
C ASP A 71 -12.26 -11.31 -1.04
N PHE A 72 -11.56 -12.10 -1.86
CA PHE A 72 -10.40 -12.85 -1.43
C PHE A 72 -9.16 -11.96 -1.32
N ASN A 73 -8.92 -11.06 -2.28
CA ASN A 73 -7.73 -10.22 -2.31
C ASN A 73 -7.97 -8.76 -1.89
N ARG A 74 -9.19 -8.39 -1.48
CA ARG A 74 -9.51 -7.06 -0.93
C ARG A 74 -8.61 -6.70 0.26
N PRO A 75 -8.00 -5.50 0.29
CA PRO A 75 -7.18 -5.05 1.40
C PRO A 75 -8.01 -4.97 2.69
N THR A 76 -7.51 -5.59 3.76
CA THR A 76 -8.22 -5.65 5.06
C THR A 76 -7.92 -4.45 5.97
N TYR A 77 -6.87 -3.69 5.67
CA TYR A 77 -6.44 -2.51 6.43
C TYR A 77 -5.63 -1.56 5.57
N ASN A 78 -5.58 -0.31 6.01
CA ASN A 78 -4.70 0.73 5.49
C ASN A 78 -4.05 1.48 6.65
N GLN A 79 -2.79 1.16 6.95
CA GLN A 79 -2.04 1.80 8.03
C GLN A 79 -1.63 3.22 7.65
N MET A 80 -1.98 4.19 8.49
CA MET A 80 -1.73 5.60 8.23
C MET A 80 -1.39 6.37 9.50
N SER A 81 -0.60 7.43 9.35
CA SER A 81 -0.46 8.46 10.38
C SER A 81 -1.83 9.07 10.71
N PHE A 82 -2.19 8.99 11.98
CA PHE A 82 -3.40 9.61 12.54
C PHE A 82 -3.02 10.30 13.84
N ILE A 83 -3.08 11.63 13.85
CA ILE A 83 -2.81 12.47 15.02
C ILE A 83 -3.84 13.61 15.05
N PRO A 84 -4.13 14.25 16.20
CA PRO A 84 -5.17 15.27 16.29
C PRO A 84 -5.03 16.42 15.28
N TYR A 85 -3.80 16.83 14.99
CA TYR A 85 -3.50 17.89 14.01
C TYR A 85 -3.61 17.41 12.54
N PHE A 86 -3.65 16.10 12.31
CA PHE A 86 -3.71 15.47 10.99
C PHE A 86 -4.79 14.39 10.96
N SER A 87 -6.03 14.77 11.34
CA SER A 87 -7.15 13.86 11.33
C SER A 87 -7.63 13.61 9.89
N LYS A 88 -7.36 12.42 9.36
CA LYS A 88 -7.75 12.01 8.00
C LYS A 88 -9.25 11.67 7.88
N LYS A 89 -10.14 12.54 8.38
CA LYS A 89 -11.60 12.27 8.50
C LYS A 89 -12.27 11.92 7.16
N ASN A 90 -11.83 12.52 6.06
CA ASN A 90 -12.42 12.31 4.73
C ASN A 90 -12.06 10.97 4.05
N LEU A 91 -11.26 10.12 4.71
CA LEU A 91 -10.91 8.77 4.22
C LEU A 91 -11.84 7.67 4.75
N PHE A 92 -12.60 7.94 5.82
CA PHE A 92 -13.41 6.93 6.51
C PHE A 92 -14.89 6.92 6.07
N ASN A 93 -15.31 7.90 5.27
CA ASN A 93 -16.69 8.02 4.82
C ASN A 93 -16.81 7.54 3.36
N SER A 94 -17.50 6.41 3.20
CA SER A 94 -17.97 5.82 1.94
C SER A 94 -19.46 5.54 2.05
#